data_AF-A0A1J5P1X7-F1
#
_entry.id   AF-A0A1J5P1X7-F1
#
_cell.length_a   1.000
_cell.length_b   1.000
_cell.length_c   1.000
_cell.angle_alpha   90.00
_cell.angle_beta   90.00
_cell.angle_gamma   90.00
#
_symmetry.space_group_name_H-M   'P 1'
#
loop_
_entity.id
_entity.type
_entity.pdbx_description
1 polymer ?
#
loop_
_entity_poly.entity_id
_entity_poly.type
_entity_poly.pdbx_seq_one_letter_code
_entity_poly.pdbx_strand_id
1 'polypeptide(L)'
;MVLPPDLTRPVECLAQNMFISAPYIAQVAAEAAFDCQDELRGNIARYRRSRDHLLAALPQAGFARLSPAEGAFYLFADIGDRSNDSVAFCERMLREAGVAVSPGVDFDRSRGNRFVRFSYCGPEDDMRAAAERLSRWR
;
A
#
# COMPACT_ATOMS: atom_id res chain seq x y z
N MET A 1 -9.18 -13.53 -14.67
CA MET A 1 -7.81 -13.65 -15.24
C MET A 1 -7.93 -13.53 -16.75
N VAL A 2 -6.97 -12.88 -17.41
CA VAL A 2 -6.87 -12.93 -18.88
C VAL A 2 -5.79 -13.95 -19.20
N LEU A 3 -6.14 -14.99 -19.98
CA LEU A 3 -5.30 -16.15 -20.21
C LEU A 3 -5.09 -16.38 -21.71
N PRO A 4 -3.91 -16.86 -22.13
CA PRO A 4 -3.74 -17.50 -23.43
C PRO A 4 -4.78 -18.62 -23.68
N PRO A 5 -5.24 -18.83 -24.92
CA PRO A 5 -6.26 -19.84 -25.22
C PRO A 5 -5.91 -21.25 -24.72
N ASP A 6 -4.65 -21.66 -24.85
CA ASP A 6 -4.12 -22.95 -24.43
C ASP A 6 -4.10 -23.15 -22.90
N LEU A 7 -4.15 -22.07 -22.12
CA LEU A 7 -4.20 -22.11 -20.65
C LEU A 7 -5.62 -22.05 -20.09
N THR A 8 -6.64 -21.78 -20.92
CA THR A 8 -8.02 -21.59 -20.43
C THR A 8 -8.57 -22.86 -19.78
N ARG A 9 -8.49 -24.01 -20.47
CA ARG A 9 -9.02 -25.28 -19.96
C ARG A 9 -8.25 -25.80 -18.73
N PRO A 10 -6.89 -25.78 -18.70
CA PRO A 10 -6.15 -26.15 -17.50
C PRO A 10 -6.54 -25.34 -16.26
N VAL A 11 -6.66 -24.02 -16.39
CA VAL A 11 -7.03 -23.14 -15.26
C VAL A 11 -8.48 -23.34 -14.83
N GLU A 12 -9.40 -23.55 -15.78
CA GLU A 12 -10.80 -23.89 -15.49
C GLU A 12 -10.90 -25.19 -14.67
N CYS A 13 -10.17 -26.24 -15.07
CA CYS A 13 -10.14 -27.51 -14.34
C CYS A 13 -9.62 -27.31 -12.91
N LEU A 14 -8.55 -26.54 -12.72
CA LEU A 14 -8.07 -26.20 -11.38
C LEU A 14 -9.14 -25.48 -10.57
N ALA A 15 -9.84 -24.52 -11.19
CA ALA A 15 -10.88 -23.77 -10.52
C ALA A 15 -12.04 -24.65 -10.07
N GLN A 16 -12.58 -25.48 -10.96
CA GLN A 16 -13.68 -26.40 -10.66
C GLN A 16 -13.34 -27.35 -9.50
N ASN A 17 -12.12 -27.87 -9.46
CA ASN A 17 -11.70 -28.86 -8.47
C ASN A 17 -11.27 -28.25 -7.13
N MET A 18 -10.74 -27.02 -7.11
CA MET A 18 -10.20 -26.42 -5.89
C MET A 18 -11.15 -25.42 -5.22
N PHE A 19 -11.95 -24.67 -5.99
CA PHE A 19 -12.75 -23.57 -5.45
C PHE A 19 -14.12 -23.37 -6.12
N ILE A 20 -14.45 -24.16 -7.14
CA ILE A 20 -15.67 -24.11 -7.95
C ILE A 20 -15.83 -22.79 -8.71
N SER A 21 -16.07 -21.68 -8.01
CA SER A 21 -16.28 -20.36 -8.58
C SER A 21 -16.14 -19.24 -7.54
N ALA A 22 -16.10 -17.99 -7.99
CA ALA A 22 -16.19 -16.83 -7.11
C ALA A 22 -17.59 -16.73 -6.48
N PRO A 23 -17.76 -16.12 -5.29
CA PRO A 23 -19.06 -15.93 -4.67
C PRO A 23 -20.03 -15.20 -5.60
N TYR A 24 -21.22 -15.78 -5.84
CA TYR A 24 -22.17 -15.22 -6.82
C TYR A 24 -22.60 -13.79 -6.49
N ILE A 25 -22.86 -13.48 -5.21
CA ILE A 25 -23.22 -12.13 -4.76
C ILE A 25 -22.13 -11.11 -5.14
N ALA A 26 -20.85 -11.49 -5.04
CA ALA A 26 -19.74 -10.61 -5.41
C ALA A 26 -19.65 -10.43 -6.93
N GLN A 27 -20.01 -11.43 -7.74
CA GLN A 27 -20.06 -11.32 -9.20
C GLN A 27 -21.14 -10.30 -9.62
N VAL A 28 -22.34 -10.37 -9.04
CA VAL A 28 -23.43 -9.40 -9.29
C VAL A 28 -23.01 -7.97 -8.91
N ALA A 29 -22.37 -7.79 -7.75
CA ALA A 29 -21.88 -6.48 -7.33
C ALA A 29 -20.74 -5.96 -8.23
N ALA A 30 -19.84 -6.85 -8.69
CA ALA A 30 -18.72 -6.49 -9.55
C ALA A 30 -19.19 -6.05 -10.95
N GLU A 31 -20.26 -6.65 -11.48
CA GLU A 31 -20.88 -6.20 -12.73
C GLU A 31 -21.34 -4.74 -12.63
N ALA A 32 -22.05 -4.37 -11.56
CA ALA A 32 -22.48 -2.99 -11.33
C ALA A 32 -21.29 -2.02 -11.12
N ALA A 33 -20.19 -2.49 -10.52
CA ALA A 33 -19.01 -1.66 -10.25
C ALA A 33 -18.34 -1.12 -11.53
N PHE A 34 -18.55 -1.73 -12.70
CA PHE A 34 -18.04 -1.21 -13.98
C PHE A 34 -18.68 0.12 -14.39
N ASP A 35 -19.88 0.43 -13.89
CA ASP A 35 -20.59 1.68 -14.15
C ASP A 35 -20.29 2.76 -13.09
N CYS A 36 -19.63 2.42 -11.98
CA CYS A 36 -19.32 3.35 -10.88
C CYS A 36 -18.07 4.23 -11.13
N GLN A 37 -17.78 4.59 -12.39
CA GLN A 37 -16.51 5.22 -12.77
C GLN A 37 -16.23 6.55 -12.05
N ASP A 38 -17.27 7.36 -11.79
CA ASP A 38 -17.09 8.66 -11.16
C ASP A 38 -16.67 8.55 -9.69
N GLU A 39 -17.26 7.60 -8.94
CA GLU A 39 -16.84 7.29 -7.58
C GLU A 39 -15.39 6.78 -7.56
N LEU A 40 -15.04 5.86 -8.47
CA LEU A 40 -13.69 5.33 -8.58
C LEU A 40 -12.65 6.40 -8.94
N ARG A 41 -12.97 7.33 -9.84
CA ARG A 41 -12.13 8.49 -10.16
C ARG A 41 -11.98 9.42 -8.95
N GLY A 42 -13.05 9.61 -8.16
CA GLY A 42 -13.01 10.33 -6.89
C GLY A 42 -12.00 9.71 -5.91
N ASN A 43 -12.00 8.38 -5.79
CA ASN A 43 -11.03 7.64 -4.98
C ASN A 43 -9.59 7.83 -5.47
N ILE A 44 -9.35 7.75 -6.79
CA ILE A 44 -8.02 8.01 -7.38
C ILE A 44 -7.56 9.44 -7.09
N ALA A 45 -8.45 10.43 -7.22
CA ALA A 45 -8.13 11.82 -6.92
C ALA A 45 -7.75 12.01 -5.44
N ARG A 46 -8.44 11.34 -4.52
CA ARG A 46 -8.11 11.31 -3.09
C ARG A 46 -6.73 10.72 -2.85
N TYR A 47 -6.42 9.56 -3.44
CA TYR A 47 -5.10 8.94 -3.31
C TYR A 47 -3.99 9.82 -3.88
N ARG A 48 -4.24 10.54 -4.97
CA ARG A 48 -3.28 11.49 -5.53
C ARG A 48 -2.95 12.62 -4.55
N ARG A 49 -3.96 13.23 -3.91
CA ARG A 49 -3.73 14.28 -2.89
C ARG A 49 -2.97 13.75 -1.68
N SER A 50 -3.34 12.57 -1.17
CA SER A 50 -2.61 11.92 -0.08
C SER A 50 -1.15 11.64 -0.44
N ARG A 51 -0.91 11.09 -1.64
CA ARG A 51 0.42 10.82 -2.17
C ARG A 51 1.26 12.09 -2.23
N ASP A 52 0.74 13.13 -2.87
CA ASP A 52 1.46 14.39 -3.11
C ASP A 52 1.81 15.06 -1.77
N HIS A 53 0.89 15.02 -0.80
CA HIS A 53 1.14 15.50 0.55
C HIS A 53 2.28 14.73 1.24
N LEU A 54 2.22 13.40 1.25
CA LEU A 54 3.25 12.57 1.92
C LEU A 54 4.61 12.67 1.24
N LEU A 55 4.67 12.73 -0.09
CA LEU A 55 5.91 12.94 -0.83
C LEU A 55 6.59 14.27 -0.45
N ALA A 56 5.81 15.31 -0.13
CA ALA A 56 6.35 16.58 0.35
C ALA A 56 6.74 16.52 1.84
N ALA A 57 5.94 15.87 2.68
CA ALA A 57 6.08 15.94 4.14
C ALA A 57 7.05 14.91 4.73
N LEU A 58 7.08 13.67 4.22
CA LEU A 58 7.93 12.60 4.76
C LEU A 58 9.43 12.91 4.70
N PRO A 59 9.99 13.55 3.64
CA PRO A 59 11.37 13.98 3.64
C PRO A 59 11.71 14.94 4.79
N GLN A 60 10.79 15.86 5.12
CA GLN A 60 10.95 16.79 6.25
C GLN A 60 10.89 16.08 7.60
N ALA A 61 10.20 14.93 7.67
CA ALA A 61 10.15 14.05 8.84
C ALA A 61 11.32 13.04 8.90
N GLY A 62 12.35 13.22 8.07
CA GLY A 62 13.55 12.37 8.08
C GLY A 62 13.46 11.10 7.23
N PHE A 63 12.47 10.98 6.34
CA PHE A 63 12.37 9.90 5.35
C PHE A 63 12.68 10.44 3.95
N ALA A 64 13.94 10.83 3.74
CA ALA A 64 14.36 11.56 2.54
C ALA A 64 14.44 10.69 1.28
N ARG A 65 14.58 9.37 1.43
CA ARG A 65 14.79 8.43 0.32
C ARG A 65 13.53 7.60 0.10
N LEU A 66 12.63 8.10 -0.74
CA LEU A 66 11.36 7.46 -1.10
C LEU A 66 11.41 6.91 -2.54
N SER A 67 10.76 5.78 -2.78
CA SER A 67 10.57 5.25 -4.14
C SER A 67 9.67 6.17 -4.99
N PRO A 68 9.80 6.17 -6.32
CA PRO A 68 8.79 6.75 -7.21
C PRO A 68 7.39 6.18 -6.93
N ALA A 69 6.36 7.04 -7.04
CA ALA A 69 4.98 6.71 -6.68
C ALA A 69 4.03 6.96 -7.86
N GLU A 70 4.28 6.27 -8.97
CA GLU A 70 3.52 6.42 -10.22
C GLU A 70 2.16 5.68 -10.20
N GLY A 71 1.99 4.73 -9.29
CA GLY A 71 0.75 3.96 -9.14
C GLY A 71 0.63 3.30 -7.76
N ALA A 72 -0.41 2.46 -7.61
CA ALA A 72 -0.83 1.90 -6.32
C ALA A 72 -1.12 3.00 -5.27
N PHE A 73 -0.97 2.67 -3.99
CA PHE A 73 -1.16 3.60 -2.86
C PHE A 73 -0.11 3.42 -1.75
N TYR A 74 1.15 3.20 -2.15
CA TYR A 74 2.26 2.95 -1.23
C TYR A 74 3.47 3.85 -1.49
N LEU A 75 4.20 4.19 -0.42
CA LEU A 75 5.55 4.78 -0.49
C LEU A 75 6.52 3.82 0.21
N PHE A 76 7.57 3.40 -0.50
CA PHE A 76 8.64 2.61 0.08
C PHE A 76 9.78 3.55 0.50
N ALA A 77 10.07 3.57 1.79
CA ALA A 77 11.05 4.47 2.37
C ALA A 77 12.28 3.70 2.84
N ASP A 78 13.45 4.17 2.44
CA ASP A 78 14.74 3.69 2.91
C ASP A 78 15.08 4.37 4.25
N ILE A 79 15.23 3.54 5.27
CA ILE A 79 15.55 3.94 6.65
C ILE A 79 17.00 3.61 7.05
N GLY A 80 17.88 3.29 6.09
CA GLY A 80 19.24 2.78 6.36
C GLY A 80 20.18 3.72 7.13
N ASP A 81 19.84 5.00 7.21
CA ASP A 81 20.50 6.02 8.04
C ASP A 81 19.93 6.08 9.47
N ARG A 82 18.82 5.40 9.74
CA ARG A 82 18.12 5.38 11.03
C ARG A 82 18.09 4.00 11.68
N SER A 83 18.05 2.93 10.88
CA SER A 83 17.99 1.55 11.36
C SER A 83 18.39 0.57 10.25
N ASN A 84 18.82 -0.62 10.64
CA ASN A 84 18.89 -1.81 9.78
C ASN A 84 18.14 -2.99 10.41
N ASP A 85 17.10 -2.67 11.17
CA ASP A 85 16.07 -3.56 11.68
C ASP A 85 14.73 -2.87 11.46
N SER A 86 14.04 -3.24 10.39
CA SER A 86 12.77 -2.61 10.01
C SER A 86 11.63 -2.99 10.95
N VAL A 87 11.68 -4.18 11.56
CA VAL A 87 10.61 -4.67 12.45
C VAL A 87 10.61 -3.85 13.73
N ALA A 88 11.77 -3.78 14.40
CA ALA A 88 11.92 -2.97 15.61
C ALA A 88 11.67 -1.47 15.35
N PHE A 89 12.02 -0.98 14.17
CA PHE A 89 11.74 0.40 13.78
C PHE A 89 10.24 0.68 13.63
N CYS A 90 9.49 -0.22 12.98
CA CYS A 90 8.03 -0.11 12.86
C CYS A 90 7.32 -0.20 14.22
N GLU A 91 7.76 -1.11 15.10
CA GLU A 91 7.20 -1.25 16.46
C GLU A 91 7.39 0.03 17.28
N ARG A 92 8.59 0.62 17.22
CA ARG A 92 8.87 1.91 17.87
C ARG A 92 8.03 3.04 17.29
N MET A 93 7.92 3.13 15.96
CA MET A 93 7.09 4.14 15.30
C MET A 93 5.63 4.04 15.76
N LEU A 94 5.10 2.83 15.86
CA LEU A 94 3.74 2.61 16.35
C LEU A 94 3.60 3.05 17.82
N ARG A 95 4.51 2.62 18.68
CA ARG A 95 4.45 2.87 20.12
C ARG A 95 4.65 4.35 20.48
N GLU A 96 5.58 5.01 19.81
CA GLU A 96 6.05 6.36 20.19
C GLU A 96 5.36 7.45 19.37
N ALA A 97 5.16 7.23 18.07
CA ALA A 97 4.52 8.20 17.18
C ALA A 97 3.04 7.88 16.94
N GLY A 98 2.54 6.71 17.33
CA GLY A 98 1.16 6.30 17.03
C GLY A 98 0.90 6.15 15.53
N VAL A 99 1.92 5.75 14.76
CA VAL A 99 1.85 5.55 13.30
C VAL A 99 2.23 4.12 12.96
N ALA A 100 1.30 3.37 12.36
CA ALA A 100 1.52 2.01 11.90
C ALA A 100 2.04 2.01 10.45
N VAL A 101 3.12 1.28 10.20
CA VAL A 101 3.71 1.04 8.87
C VAL A 101 4.12 -0.42 8.73
N SER A 102 4.32 -0.90 7.50
CA SER A 102 4.76 -2.28 7.27
C SER A 102 6.29 -2.36 7.19
N PRO A 103 6.94 -3.34 7.86
CA PRO A 103 8.38 -3.53 7.75
C PRO A 103 8.78 -4.05 6.38
N GLY A 104 9.98 -3.69 5.90
CA GLY A 104 10.45 -4.04 4.57
C GLY A 104 10.75 -5.53 4.39
N VAL A 105 10.98 -6.27 5.49
CA VAL A 105 11.29 -7.72 5.46
C VAL A 105 10.18 -8.58 4.84
N ASP A 106 8.94 -8.09 4.87
CA ASP A 106 7.80 -8.76 4.21
C ASP A 106 7.92 -8.72 2.67
N PHE A 107 8.70 -7.79 2.12
CA PHE A 107 8.81 -7.52 0.69
C PHE A 107 10.18 -7.89 0.10
N ASP A 108 11.26 -7.80 0.88
CA ASP A 108 12.60 -8.21 0.46
C ASP A 108 13.32 -8.93 1.61
N ARG A 109 13.52 -10.24 1.46
CA ARG A 109 14.18 -11.08 2.48
C ARG A 109 15.64 -10.70 2.75
N SER A 110 16.30 -10.07 1.78
CA SER A 110 17.74 -9.77 1.84
C SER A 110 18.02 -8.35 2.32
N ARG A 111 17.24 -7.37 1.84
CA ARG A 111 17.47 -5.94 2.07
C ARG A 111 16.34 -5.27 2.83
N GLY A 112 15.24 -5.97 3.10
CA GLY A 112 14.01 -5.41 3.66
C GLY A 112 14.19 -4.75 5.02
N ASN A 113 15.18 -5.17 5.80
CA ASN A 113 15.55 -4.53 7.06
C ASN A 113 15.91 -3.04 6.95
N ARG A 114 16.29 -2.59 5.75
CA ARG A 114 16.62 -1.20 5.45
C ARG A 114 15.41 -0.38 5.02
N PHE A 115 14.21 -0.95 4.91
CA PHE A 115 13.05 -0.28 4.34
C PHE A 115 11.79 -0.42 5.17
N VAL A 116 10.86 0.52 4.99
CA VAL A 116 9.48 0.44 5.49
C VAL A 116 8.51 0.88 4.39
N ARG A 117 7.25 0.44 4.49
CA ARG A 117 6.19 0.78 3.54
C ARG A 117 5.08 1.58 4.24
N PHE A 118 4.84 2.79 3.75
CA PHE A 118 3.67 3.59 4.10
C PHE A 118 2.51 3.27 3.15
N SER A 119 1.30 3.14 3.67
CA SER A 119 0.06 3.07 2.88
C SER A 119 -0.71 4.38 3.02
N TYR A 120 -1.25 4.87 1.90
CA TYR A 120 -2.04 6.11 1.88
C TYR A 120 -3.44 5.93 1.29
N CYS A 121 -4.00 4.72 1.42
CA CYS A 121 -5.39 4.43 1.04
C CYS A 121 -6.45 4.94 2.04
N GLY A 122 -6.02 5.35 3.25
CA GLY A 122 -6.88 5.91 4.29
C GLY A 122 -7.30 7.36 4.05
N PRO A 123 -8.13 7.94 4.94
CA PRO A 123 -8.53 9.35 4.91
C PRO A 123 -7.34 10.30 4.72
N GLU A 124 -7.55 11.42 4.02
CA GLU A 124 -6.48 12.40 3.78
C GLU A 124 -5.97 13.03 5.09
N ASP A 125 -6.86 13.24 6.06
CA ASP A 125 -6.52 13.84 7.34
C ASP A 125 -5.63 12.93 8.19
N ASP A 126 -5.78 11.60 8.06
CA ASP A 126 -4.87 10.64 8.70
C ASP A 126 -3.46 10.77 8.12
N MET A 127 -3.31 11.07 6.82
CA MET A 127 -2.00 11.26 6.19
C MET A 127 -1.33 12.53 6.70
N ARG A 128 -2.10 13.61 6.89
CA ARG A 128 -1.61 14.87 7.48
C ARG A 128 -1.19 14.65 8.92
N ALA A 129 -2.05 14.03 9.73
CA ALA A 129 -1.78 13.75 11.13
C ALA A 129 -0.56 12.82 11.31
N ALA A 130 -0.42 11.79 10.46
CA ALA A 130 0.74 10.90 10.49
C ALA A 130 2.04 11.67 10.17
N ALA A 131 2.05 12.48 9.11
CA ALA A 131 3.22 13.29 8.76
C ALA A 131 3.60 14.27 9.88
N GLU A 132 2.62 14.92 10.51
CA GLU A 132 2.86 15.80 11.65
C GLU A 132 3.45 15.06 12.85
N ARG A 133 2.91 13.90 13.23
CA ARG A 133 3.44 13.08 14.33
C ARG A 133 4.88 12.66 14.05
N LEU A 134 5.16 12.21 12.83
CA LEU A 134 6.51 11.81 12.41
C LEU A 134 7.49 12.98 12.39
N SER A 135 7.05 14.20 12.05
CA SER A 135 7.93 15.38 12.10
C SER A 135 8.41 15.73 13.52
N ARG A 136 7.63 15.36 14.54
CA ARG A 136 7.95 15.56 15.97
C ARG A 136 8.68 14.36 16.57
N TRP A 137 8.54 13.18 15.95
CA TRP A 137 9.20 11.94 16.35
C TRP A 137 10.55 11.81 15.63
N ARG A 138 11.62 12.24 16.31
CA ARG A 138 13.00 12.12 15.81
C ARG A 138 13.65 10.84 16.29
#